data_AF-A0A7S1R038-F1
#
_entry.id   AF-A0A7S1R038-F1
#
_cell.length_a   1.000
_cell.length_b   1.000
_cell.length_c   1.000
_cell.angle_alpha   90.00
_cell.angle_beta   90.00
_cell.angle_gamma   90.00
#
_symmetry.space_group_name_H-M   'P 1'
#
loop_
_entity.id
_entity.type
_entity.pdbx_description
1 polymer ?
#
loop_
_entity_poly.entity_id
_entity_poly.type
_entity_poly.pdbx_seq_one_letter_code
_entity_poly.pdbx_strand_id
1 'polypeptide(L)'
;TLLLLSTGWGKSLCYQIPAYILREEGLTLVVSPLVSLMADQLLRLPHCLRGAIVSGQQTGDEVKKVMRAVRARMVDVLFVSPERLSMWAFDGCGLPPIA
;
A
#
# COMPACT_ATOMS: atom_id res chain seq x y z
N THR A 1 -3.55 -16.71 -2.90
CA THR A 1 -3.22 -17.30 -4.21
C THR A 1 -1.81 -16.90 -4.61
N LEU A 2 -1.01 -17.82 -5.17
CA LEU A 2 0.30 -17.50 -5.74
C LEU A 2 0.16 -17.23 -7.24
N LEU A 3 0.73 -16.12 -7.71
CA LEU A 3 0.69 -15.74 -9.13
C LEU A 3 2.11 -15.49 -9.66
N LEU A 4 2.53 -16.25 -10.67
CA LEU A 4 3.80 -16.09 -11.37
C LEU A 4 3.52 -15.53 -12.78
N LEU A 5 4.09 -14.38 -13.07
CA LEU A 5 4.00 -13.68 -14.37
C LEU A 5 5.36 -13.03 -14.65
N SER A 6 5.69 -12.74 -15.89
CA SER A 6 6.82 -11.86 -16.22
C SER A 6 6.50 -10.39 -15.85
N THR A 7 7.53 -9.57 -15.72
CA THR A 7 7.36 -8.12 -15.51
C THR A 7 6.62 -7.51 -16.71
N GLY A 8 5.70 -6.57 -16.45
CA GLY A 8 4.92 -5.89 -17.50
C GLY A 8 3.56 -6.50 -17.87
N TRP A 9 3.24 -7.73 -17.44
CA TRP A 9 2.00 -8.43 -17.83
C TRP A 9 0.81 -8.22 -16.87
N GLY A 10 0.62 -7.00 -16.35
CA GLY A 10 -0.59 -6.70 -15.59
C GLY A 10 -0.67 -7.31 -14.19
N LYS A 11 0.45 -7.74 -13.59
CA LYS A 11 0.52 -8.15 -12.17
C LYS A 11 -0.16 -7.16 -11.22
N SER A 12 -0.05 -5.87 -11.53
CA SER A 12 -0.63 -4.81 -10.72
C SER A 12 -2.16 -4.82 -10.73
N LEU A 13 -2.78 -5.22 -11.85
CA LEU A 13 -4.23 -5.33 -11.96
C LEU A 13 -4.80 -6.38 -10.99
N CYS A 14 -4.02 -7.42 -10.71
CA CYS A 14 -4.44 -8.50 -9.80
C CYS A 14 -4.67 -8.02 -8.37
N TYR A 15 -4.06 -6.91 -7.94
CA TYR A 15 -4.37 -6.28 -6.65
C TYR A 15 -5.16 -4.97 -6.82
N GLN A 16 -5.04 -4.25 -7.94
CA GLN A 16 -5.77 -2.99 -8.15
C GLN A 16 -7.27 -3.20 -8.36
N ILE A 17 -7.67 -4.24 -9.09
CA ILE A 17 -9.09 -4.56 -9.30
C ILE A 17 -9.78 -4.89 -7.96
N PRO A 18 -9.27 -5.83 -7.14
CA PRO A 18 -9.88 -6.09 -5.84
C PRO A 18 -9.77 -4.87 -4.91
N ALA A 19 -8.69 -4.08 -4.96
CA ALA A 19 -8.60 -2.84 -4.20
C ALA A 19 -9.72 -1.85 -4.52
N TYR A 20 -10.12 -1.76 -5.78
CA TYR A 20 -11.21 -0.88 -6.18
C TYR A 20 -12.58 -1.39 -5.73
N ILE A 21 -12.79 -2.71 -5.80
CA ILE A 21 -14.07 -3.35 -5.43
C ILE A 21 -14.24 -3.34 -3.91
N LEU A 22 -13.20 -3.63 -3.15
CA LEU A 22 -13.23 -3.83 -1.69
C LEU A 22 -12.84 -2.57 -0.90
N ARG A 23 -12.69 -1.40 -1.55
CA ARG A 23 -12.26 -0.15 -0.90
C ARG A 23 -13.13 0.30 0.27
N GLU A 24 -14.39 -0.13 0.32
CA GLU A 24 -15.30 0.18 1.42
C GLU A 24 -15.12 -0.75 2.63
N GLU A 25 -14.62 -1.96 2.38
CA GLU A 25 -14.42 -3.02 3.37
C GLU A 25 -13.06 -2.89 4.07
N GLY A 26 -12.02 -2.45 3.35
CA GLY A 26 -10.70 -2.32 3.92
C GLY A 26 -9.64 -1.70 3.01
N LEU A 27 -8.43 -1.63 3.54
CA LEU A 27 -7.25 -1.13 2.84
C LEU A 27 -6.55 -2.26 2.09
N THR A 28 -6.13 -2.04 0.84
CA THR A 28 -5.21 -2.96 0.16
C THR A 28 -3.76 -2.65 0.52
N LEU A 29 -3.07 -3.62 1.12
CA LEU A 29 -1.66 -3.49 1.48
C LEU A 29 -0.77 -4.17 0.44
N VAL A 30 0.16 -3.42 -0.14
CA VAL A 30 1.14 -3.93 -1.12
C VAL A 30 2.55 -3.82 -0.53
N VAL A 31 3.18 -4.97 -0.28
CA VAL A 31 4.55 -5.02 0.24
C VAL A 31 5.54 -5.06 -0.92
N SER A 32 6.47 -4.11 -0.97
CA SER A 32 7.49 -4.04 -2.03
C SER A 32 8.85 -3.68 -1.45
N PRO A 33 9.95 -4.34 -1.90
CA PRO A 33 11.27 -4.15 -1.31
C PRO A 33 11.97 -2.85 -1.76
N LEU A 34 11.57 -2.27 -2.89
CA LEU A 34 12.25 -1.12 -3.49
C LEU A 34 11.36 0.11 -3.49
N VAL A 35 11.80 1.18 -2.82
CA VAL A 35 11.08 2.47 -2.78
C VAL A 35 10.89 3.06 -4.18
N SER A 36 11.89 2.91 -5.06
CA SER A 36 11.78 3.31 -6.47
C SER A 36 10.65 2.58 -7.19
N LEU A 37 10.52 1.27 -6.97
CA LEU A 37 9.44 0.47 -7.56
C LEU A 37 8.07 0.86 -6.99
N MET A 38 7.99 1.17 -5.70
CA MET A 38 6.75 1.65 -5.07
C MET A 38 6.30 2.98 -5.68
N ALA A 39 7.24 3.91 -5.89
CA ALA A 39 6.97 5.19 -6.53
C ALA A 39 6.46 5.00 -7.97
N ASP A 40 7.11 4.15 -8.75
CA ASP A 40 6.67 3.82 -10.12
C ASP A 40 5.28 3.18 -10.14
N GLN A 41 4.97 2.29 -9.19
CA GLN A 41 3.66 1.66 -9.06
C GLN A 41 2.57 2.64 -8.63
N LEU A 42 2.91 3.61 -7.76
CA LEU A 42 2.01 4.68 -7.34
C LEU A 42 1.72 5.64 -8.50
N LEU A 43 2.71 5.97 -9.34
CA LEU A 43 2.51 6.82 -10.52
C LEU A 43 1.66 6.14 -11.60
N ARG A 44 1.71 4.81 -11.68
CA ARG A 44 0.89 4.00 -12.60
C ARG A 44 -0.47 3.61 -12.04
N LEU A 45 -0.80 4.06 -10.83
CA LEU A 45 -2.08 3.76 -10.21
C LEU A 45 -3.17 4.55 -10.96
N PRO A 46 -4.32 3.94 -11.28
CA PRO A 46 -5.40 4.66 -11.95
C PRO A 46 -5.96 5.74 -11.03
N HIS A 47 -6.40 6.87 -11.60
CA HIS A 47 -6.92 8.02 -10.84
C HIS A 47 -8.13 7.71 -9.94
N CYS A 48 -8.81 6.58 -10.18
CA CYS A 48 -9.92 6.10 -9.36
C CYS A 48 -9.49 5.48 -8.03
N LEU A 49 -8.20 5.18 -7.85
CA LEU A 49 -7.62 4.62 -6.64
C LEU A 49 -6.67 5.64 -6.00
N ARG A 50 -6.77 5.80 -4.68
CA ARG A 50 -5.91 6.68 -3.90
C ARG A 50 -4.79 5.86 -3.29
N GLY A 51 -3.57 6.09 -3.77
CA GLY A 51 -2.39 5.39 -3.29
C GLY A 51 -1.58 6.21 -2.28
N ALA A 52 -0.92 5.54 -1.35
CA ALA A 52 0.10 6.15 -0.50
C ALA A 52 1.30 5.21 -0.33
N ILE A 53 2.46 5.78 0.02
CA ILE A 53 3.69 5.03 0.29
C ILE A 53 4.10 5.25 1.73
N VAL A 54 4.46 4.16 2.41
CA VAL A 54 5.20 4.18 3.66
C VAL A 54 6.51 3.40 3.54
N SER A 55 7.63 4.09 3.71
CA SER A 55 8.95 3.48 3.67
C SER A 55 9.84 3.92 4.85
N GLY A 56 10.98 3.26 5.02
CA GLY A 56 11.98 3.64 6.02
C GLY A 56 12.63 5.01 5.78
N GLN A 57 12.52 5.56 4.56
CA GLN A 57 13.12 6.85 4.21
C GLN A 57 12.27 8.06 4.62
N GLN A 58 10.99 7.86 4.97
CA GLN A 58 10.10 8.93 5.41
C GLN A 58 10.27 9.23 6.89
N THR A 59 10.11 10.51 7.23
CA THR A 59 10.13 11.00 8.62
C THR A 59 8.91 10.49 9.41
N GLY A 60 9.03 10.45 10.73
CA GLY A 60 7.92 10.01 11.60
C GLY A 60 6.64 10.82 11.41
N ASP A 61 6.74 12.11 11.09
CA ASP A 61 5.58 12.97 10.86
C ASP A 61 4.90 12.73 9.51
N GLU A 62 5.66 12.42 8.46
CA GLU A 62 5.10 11.99 7.17
C GLU A 62 4.33 10.69 7.32
N VAL A 63 4.92 9.71 8.01
CA VAL A 63 4.24 8.44 8.30
C VAL A 63 2.96 8.67 9.09
N LYS A 64 2.99 9.52 10.14
CA LYS A 64 1.78 9.87 10.89
C LYS A 64 0.71 10.53 10.04
N LYS A 65 1.07 11.40 9.09
CA LYS A 65 0.14 12.03 8.15
C LYS A 65 -0.52 10.98 7.25
N VAL A 66 0.27 10.08 6.67
CA VAL A 66 -0.24 8.98 5.84
C VAL A 66 -1.16 8.08 6.65
N MET A 67 -0.76 7.67 7.86
CA MET A 67 -1.58 6.84 8.74
C MET A 67 -2.89 7.52 9.16
N ARG A 68 -2.90 8.85 9.31
CA ARG A 68 -4.13 9.61 9.55
C ARG A 68 -5.05 9.58 8.32
N ALA A 69 -4.50 9.74 7.11
CA ALA A 69 -5.27 9.65 5.86
C ALA A 69 -5.84 8.23 5.66
N VAL A 70 -5.05 7.20 5.98
CA VAL A 70 -5.48 5.81 5.96
C VAL A 70 -6.64 5.57 6.93
N ARG A 71 -6.55 6.05 8.17
CA ARG A 71 -7.66 5.97 9.15
C ARG A 71 -8.91 6.74 8.72
N ALA A 72 -8.73 7.84 8.00
CA ALA A 72 -9.82 8.60 7.41
C ALA A 72 -10.41 7.96 6.13
N ARG A 73 -9.99 6.75 5.76
CA ARG A 73 -10.39 6.06 4.50
C ARG A 73 -10.15 6.92 3.25
N MET A 74 -9.06 7.70 3.28
CA MET A 74 -8.62 8.52 2.15
C MET A 74 -7.55 7.81 1.28
N VAL A 75 -7.22 6.57 1.63
CA VAL A 75 -6.22 5.75 0.94
C VAL A 75 -6.83 4.37 0.69
N ASP A 76 -6.80 3.93 -0.57
CA ASP A 76 -7.31 2.64 -1.01
C ASP A 76 -6.18 1.60 -1.13
N VAL A 77 -4.99 2.06 -1.56
CA VAL A 77 -3.80 1.21 -1.72
C VAL A 77 -2.63 1.80 -0.93
N LEU A 78 -2.07 1.03 0.00
CA LEU A 78 -0.88 1.41 0.74
C LEU A 78 0.30 0.55 0.32
N PHE A 79 1.33 1.16 -0.24
CA PHE A 79 2.60 0.52 -0.48
C PHE A 79 3.45 0.62 0.78
N VAL A 80 3.94 -0.51 1.28
CA VAL A 80 4.81 -0.56 2.47
C VAL A 80 6.13 -1.29 2.18
N SER A 81 7.23 -0.79 2.74
CA SER A 81 8.49 -1.52 2.75
C SER A 81 8.47 -2.64 3.81
N PRO A 82 9.11 -3.79 3.56
CA PRO A 82 9.06 -4.93 4.49
C PRO A 82 9.64 -4.59 5.88
N GLU A 83 10.63 -3.70 5.96
CA GLU A 83 11.21 -3.26 7.23
C GLU A 83 10.21 -2.47 8.07
N ARG A 84 9.43 -1.58 7.43
CA ARG A 84 8.35 -0.82 8.08
C ARG A 84 7.22 -1.72 8.54
N LEU A 85 6.84 -2.69 7.69
CA LEU A 85 5.80 -3.65 8.04
C LEU A 85 6.19 -4.49 9.26
N SER A 86 7.44 -4.94 9.31
CA SER A 86 8.00 -5.67 10.44
C SER A 86 7.93 -4.83 11.72
N MET A 87 8.40 -3.58 11.67
CA MET A 87 8.35 -2.65 12.80
C MET A 87 6.91 -2.47 13.35
N TRP A 88 5.92 -2.29 12.49
CA TRP A 88 4.52 -2.16 12.93
C TRP A 88 3.92 -3.43 13.53
N ALA A 89 4.33 -4.60 13.01
CA ALA A 89 3.90 -5.87 13.57
C ALA A 89 4.39 -6.06 15.02
N PHE A 90 5.56 -5.50 15.36
CA PHE A 90 6.12 -5.55 16.71
C PHE A 90 5.64 -4.41 17.63
N ASP A 91 5.42 -3.22 17.08
CA ASP A 91 5.08 -2.01 17.87
C ASP A 91 3.59 -1.91 18.26
N GLY A 92 2.74 -2.85 17.81
CA GLY A 92 1.30 -2.84 18.14
C GLY A 92 0.53 -1.64 17.58
N CYS A 93 1.16 -0.87 16.68
CA CYS A 93 0.52 0.26 16.01
C CYS A 93 -0.41 -0.30 14.92
N GLY A 94 -1.63 -0.66 15.34
CA GLY A 94 -2.58 -1.42 14.54
C GLY A 94 -2.79 -0.86 13.15
N LEU A 95 -2.58 -1.72 12.14
CA LEU A 95 -3.03 -1.47 10.78
C LEU A 95 -4.57 -1.38 10.79
N PRO A 96 -5.17 -0.52 9.95
CA PRO A 96 -6.62 -0.56 9.73
C PRO A 96 -7.03 -1.94 9.19
N PRO A 97 -8.33 -2.28 9.19
CA PRO A 97 -8.82 -3.49 8.54
C PRO A 97 -8.29 -3.59 7.10
N ILE A 98 -7.57 -4.68 6.82
CA ILE A 98 -7.00 -5.00 5.52
C ILE A 98 -8.06 -5.82 4.77
N ALA A 99 -8.33 -5.46 3.52
CA ALA A 99 -9.24 -6.18 2.63
C ALA A 99 -8.55 -7.38 1.96
#